data_AF-A0A9X6AB23-F1
#
_entry.id   AF-A0A9X6AB23-F1
#
_cell.length_a   1.000
_cell.length_b   1.000
_cell.length_c   1.000
_cell.angle_alpha   90.00
_cell.angle_beta   90.00
_cell.angle_gamma   90.00
#
_symmetry.space_group_name_H-M   'P 1'
#
loop_
_entity.id
_entity.type
_entity.pdbx_description
1 polymer ?
#
loop_
_entity_poly.entity_id
_entity_poly.type
_entity_poly.pdbx_seq_one_letter_code
_entity_poly.pdbx_strand_id
1 'polypeptide(L)'
;PGTDLHHLRPADVQVNSIRGNKDFDNGGSTVSGGGGSLTDSDSFEPRDADKGDVARMILYMAVRYDGGDGFADLEPDEKVNNGSAPFMGKLSVLKEWNDEDPPSAFEEKRNQVIYDSYQHNRNPFIDHPEWVDAIW
;
A
#
# COMPACT_ATOMS: atom_id res chain seq x y z
N PRO A 1 5.48 -12.64 -8.13
CA PRO A 1 4.56 -11.73 -7.41
C PRO A 1 3.44 -12.51 -6.69
N GLY A 2 3.24 -12.29 -5.39
CA GLY A 2 2.15 -12.90 -4.60
C GLY A 2 2.57 -13.59 -3.30
N THR A 3 3.87 -13.75 -3.05
CA THR A 3 4.41 -14.34 -1.82
C THR A 3 5.22 -13.34 -0.99
N ASP A 4 5.30 -12.08 -1.42
CA ASP A 4 6.03 -11.06 -0.68
C ASP A 4 5.25 -10.66 0.57
N LEU A 5 5.80 -10.99 1.74
CA LEU A 5 5.20 -10.70 3.03
C LEU A 5 5.07 -9.19 3.22
N HIS A 6 5.92 -8.35 2.62
CA HIS A 6 5.74 -6.90 2.70
C HIS A 6 4.39 -6.44 2.13
N HIS A 7 3.74 -7.22 1.27
CA HIS A 7 2.44 -6.89 0.67
C HIS A 7 1.25 -7.72 1.22
N LEU A 8 1.44 -8.53 2.27
CA LEU A 8 0.38 -9.35 2.86
C LEU A 8 -0.05 -8.85 4.26
N ARG A 9 -1.31 -8.46 4.41
CA ARG A 9 -1.89 -8.00 5.69
C ARG A 9 -3.16 -8.79 6.04
N PRO A 10 -3.39 -9.07 7.33
CA PRO A 10 -4.68 -9.58 7.77
C PRO A 10 -5.75 -8.49 7.59
N ALA A 11 -6.93 -8.87 7.10
CA ALA A 11 -8.06 -7.98 6.95
C ALA A 11 -9.34 -8.72 7.35
N ASP A 12 -10.32 -7.97 7.83
CA ASP A 12 -11.68 -8.48 7.97
C ASP A 12 -12.23 -8.89 6.59
N VAL A 13 -12.94 -10.01 6.53
CA VAL A 13 -13.39 -10.59 5.25
C VAL A 13 -14.35 -9.66 4.51
N GLN A 14 -15.20 -8.92 5.23
CA GLN A 14 -16.14 -7.99 4.63
C GLN A 14 -15.40 -6.76 4.09
N VAL A 15 -14.46 -6.22 4.87
CA VAL A 15 -13.62 -5.08 4.43
C VAL A 15 -12.79 -5.46 3.21
N ASN A 16 -12.16 -6.64 3.22
CA ASN A 16 -11.41 -7.17 2.10
C ASN A 16 -12.29 -7.34 0.84
N SER A 17 -13.52 -7.83 1.01
CA SER A 17 -14.47 -7.95 -0.11
C SER A 17 -14.93 -6.60 -0.66
N ILE A 18 -15.08 -5.58 0.20
CA ILE A 18 -15.50 -4.23 -0.21
C ILE A 18 -14.36 -3.50 -0.93
N ARG A 19 -13.12 -3.64 -0.45
CA ARG A 19 -11.92 -3.14 -1.12
C ARG A 19 -11.79 -3.80 -2.50
N GLY A 20 -11.96 -5.12 -2.58
CA GLY A 20 -11.88 -5.86 -3.84
C GLY A 20 -10.55 -5.60 -4.55
N ASN A 21 -10.62 -5.10 -5.79
CA ASN A 21 -9.49 -4.66 -6.61
C ASN A 21 -9.48 -3.15 -6.87
N LYS A 22 -10.19 -2.37 -6.03
CA LYS A 22 -10.18 -0.90 -6.12
C LYS A 22 -8.77 -0.35 -5.91
N ASP A 23 -8.53 0.79 -6.53
CA ASP A 23 -7.31 1.56 -6.33
C ASP A 23 -7.28 2.12 -4.90
N PHE A 24 -6.08 2.32 -4.37
CA PHE A 24 -5.91 3.09 -3.14
C PHE A 24 -5.89 4.59 -3.47
N ASP A 25 -6.92 5.30 -3.01
CA ASP A 25 -7.12 6.74 -3.10
C ASP A 25 -8.14 7.13 -2.00
N ASN A 26 -8.40 8.42 -1.81
CA ASN A 26 -9.43 8.93 -0.92
C ASN A 26 -10.81 8.40 -1.32
N GLY A 27 -11.57 7.93 -0.34
CA GLY A 27 -12.89 7.36 -0.53
C GLY A 27 -14.00 8.37 -0.24
N GLY A 28 -15.24 7.96 -0.47
CA GLY A 28 -16.40 8.83 -0.24
C GLY A 28 -17.28 8.42 0.94
N SER A 29 -17.60 7.13 1.05
CA SER A 29 -18.59 6.61 1.99
C SER A 29 -17.97 5.65 3.00
N THR A 30 -18.45 5.71 4.25
CA THR A 30 -17.96 4.84 5.33
C THR A 30 -18.20 3.37 5.04
N VAL A 31 -17.17 2.54 5.21
CA VAL A 31 -17.27 1.09 5.17
C VAL A 31 -17.81 0.60 6.52
N SER A 32 -19.00 -0.02 6.52
CA SER A 32 -19.58 -0.61 7.72
C SER A 32 -18.65 -1.70 8.28
N GLY A 33 -18.28 -1.60 9.55
CA GLY A 33 -17.30 -2.50 10.17
C GLY A 33 -15.85 -2.24 9.75
N GLY A 34 -15.60 -1.25 8.87
CA GLY A 34 -14.27 -0.89 8.37
C GLY A 34 -13.43 -0.05 9.34
N GLY A 35 -13.92 0.23 10.56
CA GLY A 35 -13.16 0.91 11.60
C GLY A 35 -12.64 2.31 11.24
N GLY A 36 -13.27 2.99 10.28
CA GLY A 36 -12.85 4.29 9.77
C GLY A 36 -12.57 4.31 8.26
N SER A 37 -12.39 3.15 7.62
CA SER A 37 -12.18 3.09 6.17
C SER A 37 -13.33 3.69 5.37
N LEU A 38 -12.98 4.33 4.25
CA LEU A 38 -13.92 4.87 3.28
C LEU A 38 -13.80 4.13 1.94
N THR A 39 -14.84 4.20 1.12
CA THR A 39 -14.82 3.65 -0.23
C THR A 39 -15.79 4.40 -1.13
N ASP A 40 -15.54 4.38 -2.43
CA ASP A 40 -16.47 4.86 -3.46
C ASP A 40 -16.56 3.84 -4.63
N SER A 41 -16.80 4.28 -5.86
CA SER A 41 -16.95 3.40 -7.01
C SER A 41 -15.67 2.67 -7.41
N ASP A 42 -14.51 3.30 -7.30
CA ASP A 42 -13.24 2.82 -7.84
C ASP A 42 -12.09 2.86 -6.83
N SER A 43 -12.32 3.46 -5.65
CA SER A 43 -11.29 3.73 -4.66
C SER A 43 -11.64 3.16 -3.27
N PHE A 44 -10.59 2.81 -2.55
CA PHE A 44 -10.64 2.40 -1.16
C PHE A 44 -9.63 3.19 -0.33
N GLU A 45 -10.12 3.82 0.73
CA GLU A 45 -9.32 4.55 1.70
C GLU A 45 -9.20 3.72 2.99
N PRO A 46 -7.99 3.29 3.36
CA PRO A 46 -7.74 2.62 4.64
C PRO A 46 -8.13 3.49 5.84
N ARG A 47 -8.17 2.89 7.02
CA ARG A 47 -8.32 3.66 8.27
C ARG A 47 -7.10 4.57 8.41
N ASP A 48 -7.27 5.72 9.07
CA ASP A 48 -6.17 6.67 9.25
C ASP A 48 -4.90 6.05 9.84
N ALA A 49 -5.05 5.09 10.77
CA ALA A 49 -3.93 4.38 11.40
C ALA A 49 -3.26 3.28 10.53
N ASP A 50 -3.73 3.05 9.30
CA ASP A 50 -3.11 2.12 8.35
C ASP A 50 -2.74 2.81 7.02
N LYS A 51 -2.99 4.12 6.87
CA LYS A 51 -2.79 4.84 5.60
C LYS A 51 -1.32 4.82 5.18
N GLY A 52 -0.42 5.10 6.12
CA GLY A 52 1.01 5.10 5.89
C GLY A 52 1.54 3.69 5.63
N ASP A 53 1.07 2.70 6.39
CA ASP A 53 1.37 1.28 6.17
C ASP A 53 1.06 0.88 4.72
N VAL A 54 -0.16 1.17 4.26
CA VAL A 54 -0.60 0.83 2.89
C VAL A 54 0.23 1.58 1.85
N ALA A 55 0.46 2.88 2.04
CA ALA A 55 1.28 3.68 1.14
C ALA A 55 2.67 3.07 0.93
N ARG A 56 3.40 2.80 2.03
CA ARG A 56 4.74 2.21 1.98
C ARG A 56 4.74 0.80 1.40
N MET A 57 3.67 0.03 1.57
CA MET A 57 3.53 -1.29 0.95
C MET A 57 3.37 -1.20 -0.57
N ILE A 58 2.57 -0.26 -1.07
CA ILE A 58 2.37 -0.05 -2.53
C ILE A 58 3.64 0.49 -3.18
N LEU A 59 4.24 1.53 -2.60
CA LEU A 59 5.47 2.14 -3.12
C LEU A 59 6.65 1.16 -3.13
N TYR A 60 6.76 0.29 -2.12
CA TYR A 60 7.72 -0.81 -2.12
C TYR A 60 7.50 -1.78 -3.29
N MET A 61 6.24 -2.17 -3.55
CA MET A 61 5.94 -3.08 -4.66
C MET A 61 6.26 -2.45 -6.01
N ALA A 62 6.01 -1.15 -6.18
CA ALA A 62 6.38 -0.39 -7.37
C ALA A 62 7.89 -0.47 -7.65
N VAL A 63 8.72 -0.08 -6.68
CA VAL A 63 10.19 -0.10 -6.84
C VAL A 63 10.73 -1.53 -6.97
N ARG A 64 10.16 -2.48 -6.24
CA ARG A 64 10.66 -3.87 -6.25
C ARG A 64 10.32 -4.60 -7.55
N TYR A 65 9.21 -4.25 -8.19
CA TYR A 65 8.63 -4.92 -9.34
C TYR A 65 8.32 -3.92 -10.48
N ASP A 66 9.35 -3.21 -10.92
CA ASP A 66 9.35 -2.25 -12.04
C ASP A 66 9.24 -2.94 -13.44
N GLY A 67 8.67 -4.14 -13.51
CA GLY A 67 8.44 -4.89 -14.76
C GLY A 67 9.68 -5.39 -15.54
N GLY A 68 10.90 -5.00 -15.16
CA GLY A 68 12.15 -5.42 -15.81
C GLY A 68 12.49 -6.90 -15.72
N ASP A 69 11.78 -7.66 -14.88
CA ASP A 69 11.94 -9.11 -14.67
C ASP A 69 10.83 -9.94 -15.35
N GLY A 70 10.02 -9.32 -16.22
CA GLY A 70 8.93 -9.98 -16.94
C GLY A 70 7.62 -10.07 -16.16
N PHE A 71 7.53 -9.46 -14.98
CA PHE A 71 6.27 -9.22 -14.29
C PHE A 71 5.64 -7.88 -14.68
N ALA A 72 4.43 -7.64 -14.18
CA ALA A 72 3.74 -6.38 -14.39
C ALA A 72 4.50 -5.24 -13.69
N ASP A 73 4.65 -4.11 -14.39
CA ASP A 73 5.13 -2.85 -13.83
C ASP A 73 4.06 -2.27 -12.89
N LEU A 74 4.40 -2.11 -11.63
CA LEU A 74 3.49 -1.66 -10.58
C LEU A 74 3.65 -0.17 -10.23
N GLU A 75 4.38 0.60 -11.03
CA GLU A 75 4.56 2.03 -10.76
C GLU A 75 3.21 2.76 -10.70
N PRO A 76 2.86 3.39 -9.57
CA PRO A 76 1.60 4.12 -9.44
C PRO A 76 1.61 5.39 -10.30
N ASP A 77 0.43 5.78 -10.77
CA ASP A 77 0.22 7.01 -11.54
C ASP A 77 -0.72 7.98 -10.81
N GLU A 78 -1.12 9.06 -11.48
CA GLU A 78 -2.04 10.06 -10.91
C GLU A 78 -3.52 9.74 -11.14
N LYS A 79 -3.85 8.50 -11.52
CA LYS A 79 -5.21 8.10 -11.91
C LYS A 79 -5.71 6.94 -11.05
N VAL A 80 -7.03 6.84 -10.99
CA VAL A 80 -7.77 5.68 -10.52
C VAL A 80 -8.58 5.09 -11.67
N ASN A 81 -9.07 3.87 -11.49
CA ASN A 81 -9.85 3.14 -12.49
C ASN A 81 -9.07 2.89 -13.78
N ASN A 82 -7.86 2.37 -13.62
CA ASN A 82 -6.93 2.11 -14.71
C ASN A 82 -7.27 0.84 -15.55
N GLY A 83 -8.49 0.33 -15.43
CA GLY A 83 -8.98 -0.83 -16.18
C GLY A 83 -8.20 -2.10 -15.84
N SER A 84 -7.50 -2.67 -16.82
CA SER A 84 -6.65 -3.84 -16.63
C SER A 84 -5.18 -3.50 -16.37
N ALA A 85 -4.83 -2.22 -16.34
CA ALA A 85 -3.47 -1.82 -15.97
C ALA A 85 -3.24 -2.14 -14.48
N PRO A 86 -2.03 -2.56 -14.12
CA PRO A 86 -1.73 -3.15 -12.82
C PRO A 86 -1.46 -2.12 -11.70
N PHE A 87 -1.79 -0.85 -11.93
CA PHE A 87 -1.62 0.22 -10.95
C PHE A 87 -2.51 -0.04 -9.73
N MET A 88 -2.01 0.28 -8.54
CA MET A 88 -2.66 -0.07 -7.28
C MET A 88 -3.03 1.13 -6.41
N GLY A 89 -2.91 2.35 -6.93
CA GLY A 89 -3.28 3.56 -6.21
C GLY A 89 -2.75 4.83 -6.86
N LYS A 90 -3.25 5.95 -6.38
CA LYS A 90 -2.90 7.29 -6.86
C LYS A 90 -1.66 7.81 -6.14
N LEU A 91 -0.57 8.05 -6.89
CA LEU A 91 0.75 8.40 -6.36
C LEU A 91 0.69 9.59 -5.39
N SER A 92 0.10 10.72 -5.78
CA SER A 92 -0.02 11.89 -4.91
C SER A 92 -0.66 11.61 -3.55
N VAL A 93 -1.66 10.73 -3.49
CA VAL A 93 -2.35 10.37 -2.25
C VAL A 93 -1.56 9.35 -1.44
N LEU A 94 -0.86 8.42 -2.08
CA LEU A 94 0.07 7.52 -1.39
C LEU A 94 1.22 8.31 -0.74
N LYS A 95 1.73 9.36 -1.39
CA LYS A 95 2.73 10.26 -0.79
C LYS A 95 2.17 11.00 0.42
N GLU A 96 0.98 11.60 0.30
CA GLU A 96 0.30 12.27 1.40
C GLU A 96 0.10 11.34 2.61
N TRP A 97 -0.41 10.12 2.38
CA TRP A 97 -0.61 9.14 3.44
C TRP A 97 0.68 8.68 4.12
N ASN A 98 1.78 8.56 3.37
CA ASN A 98 3.10 8.25 3.96
C ASN A 98 3.56 9.34 4.94
N ASP A 99 3.29 10.60 4.63
CA ASP A 99 3.71 11.74 5.44
C ASP A 99 2.81 11.96 6.66
N GLU A 100 1.49 11.74 6.51
CA GLU A 100 0.51 11.89 7.59
C GLU A 100 0.61 10.77 8.64
N ASP A 101 1.03 9.57 8.24
CA ASP A 101 1.12 8.38 9.09
C ASP A 101 2.53 7.75 9.02
N PRO A 102 3.51 8.29 9.79
CA PRO A 102 4.88 7.79 9.82
C PRO A 102 5.00 6.34 10.30
N PRO A 103 6.10 5.64 9.98
CA PRO A 103 6.31 4.26 10.41
C PRO A 103 6.08 4.04 11.91
N SER A 104 5.20 3.10 12.22
CA SER A 104 4.92 2.71 13.60
C SER A 104 5.92 1.67 14.12
N ALA A 105 6.07 1.58 15.43
CA ALA A 105 6.90 0.52 16.04
C ALA A 105 6.43 -0.90 15.68
N PHE A 106 5.14 -1.07 15.35
CA PHE A 106 4.62 -2.34 14.85
C PHE A 106 5.15 -2.65 13.44
N GLU A 107 5.13 -1.67 12.54
CA GLU A 107 5.70 -1.81 11.20
C GLU A 107 7.20 -2.09 11.22
N GLU A 108 7.97 -1.33 12.00
CA GLU A 108 9.41 -1.52 12.14
C GLU A 108 9.73 -2.95 12.62
N LYS A 109 9.02 -3.41 13.65
CA LYS A 109 9.18 -4.77 14.17
C LYS A 109 8.81 -5.82 13.12
N ARG A 110 7.75 -5.58 12.36
CA ARG A 110 7.33 -6.50 11.29
C ARG A 110 8.36 -6.55 10.17
N ASN A 111 8.90 -5.40 9.75
CA ASN A 111 9.98 -5.30 8.76
C ASN A 111 11.21 -6.08 9.22
N GLN A 112 11.60 -5.92 10.50
CA GLN A 112 12.68 -6.66 11.12
C GLN A 112 12.44 -8.19 11.13
N VAL A 113 11.25 -8.63 11.50
CA VAL A 113 10.92 -10.08 11.53
C VAL A 113 10.94 -10.70 10.13
N ILE A 114 10.41 -10.00 9.12
CA ILE A 114 10.48 -10.46 7.72
C ILE A 114 11.94 -10.61 7.28
N TYR A 115 12.78 -9.64 7.63
CA TYR A 115 14.20 -9.68 7.34
C TYR A 115 14.93 -10.81 8.08
N ASP A 116 14.74 -10.96 9.39
CA ASP A 116 15.51 -11.93 10.17
C ASP A 116 15.11 -13.37 9.91
N SER A 117 13.81 -13.62 9.69
CA SER A 117 13.24 -14.97 9.81
C SER A 117 12.67 -15.55 8.52
N TYR A 118 12.36 -14.73 7.50
CA TYR A 118 11.53 -15.20 6.37
C TYR A 118 12.10 -14.90 4.98
N GLN A 119 12.24 -13.64 4.59
CA GLN A 119 12.59 -13.27 3.21
C GLN A 119 13.92 -12.53 3.06
N HIS A 120 14.50 -12.05 4.17
CA HIS A 120 15.83 -11.42 4.19
C HIS A 120 15.96 -10.17 3.32
N ASN A 121 14.85 -9.50 3.03
CA ASN A 121 14.76 -8.17 2.44
C ASN A 121 13.92 -7.25 3.31
N ARG A 122 14.21 -5.95 3.24
CA ARG A 122 13.48 -4.91 3.98
C ARG A 122 12.66 -4.07 3.01
N ASN A 123 11.52 -3.57 3.50
CA ASN A 123 10.87 -2.43 2.86
C ASN A 123 11.66 -1.17 3.26
N PRO A 124 12.36 -0.51 2.33
CA PRO A 124 13.20 0.64 2.65
C PRO A 124 12.37 1.85 3.09
N PHE A 125 11.11 1.96 2.67
CA PHE A 125 10.24 3.07 3.06
C PHE A 125 9.75 2.98 4.51
N ILE A 126 9.85 1.81 5.14
CA ILE A 126 9.62 1.67 6.59
C ILE A 126 10.85 2.18 7.37
N ASP A 127 12.06 1.93 6.87
CA ASP A 127 13.30 2.36 7.54
C ASP A 127 13.64 3.83 7.23
N HIS A 128 13.25 4.30 6.05
CA HIS A 128 13.53 5.62 5.47
C HIS A 128 12.29 6.17 4.74
N PRO A 129 11.23 6.58 5.46
CA PRO A 129 10.01 7.11 4.84
C PRO A 129 10.27 8.35 3.98
N GLU A 130 11.33 9.11 4.26
CA GLU A 130 11.73 10.29 3.50
C GLU A 130 12.21 9.97 2.06
N TRP A 131 12.52 8.70 1.76
CA TRP A 131 12.91 8.32 0.41
C TRP A 131 11.76 8.31 -0.59
N VAL A 132 10.52 8.32 -0.11
CA VAL A 132 9.33 8.47 -0.98
C VAL A 132 9.44 9.77 -1.79
N ASP A 133 9.67 10.90 -1.13
CA ASP A 133 9.84 12.19 -1.80
C ASP A 133 11.14 12.32 -2.61
N ALA A 134 12.16 11.52 -2.30
CA ALA A 134 13.42 11.54 -3.05
C ALA A 134 13.32 10.80 -4.39
N ILE A 135 12.41 9.84 -4.51
CA ILE A 135 12.22 9.01 -5.71
C ILE A 135 11.15 9.61 -6.64
N TRP A 136 10.06 10.16 -6.07
CA TRP A 136 8.91 10.69 -6.82
C TRP A 136 8.72 12.20 -6.66
#